data_AF-A0A6G3Q9S2-F1
#
_entry.id   AF-A0A6G3Q9S2-F1
#
_cell.length_a   1.000
_cell.length_b   1.000
_cell.length_c   1.000
_cell.angle_alpha   90.00
_cell.angle_beta   90.00
_cell.angle_gamma   90.00
#
_symmetry.space_group_name_H-M   'P 1'
#
loop_
_entity.id
_entity.type
_entity.pdbx_description
1 polymer ?
#
loop_
_entity_poly.entity_id
_entity_poly.type
_entity_poly.pdbx_seq_one_letter_code
_entity_poly.pdbx_strand_id
1 'polypeptide(L)'
;MRTWTRAAAFLSPLTLGAVLIGPVPVATADEVGPLHVITCSWVKNVGTPFAPNSVTVKGFVQVDCTDKLDEANTQAHIQIYDGSWQDRGDPIVSHNTGPLIHVNDDTLKRPGTWKYRTQGTHFGQHGNVWSLPTYYSPVRTLTRVH
;
A
#
# COMPACT_ATOMS: atom_id res chain seq x y z
N MET A 1 -30.60 -11.19 54.12
CA MET A 1 -31.15 -10.29 55.15
C MET A 1 -31.59 -9.02 54.44
N ARG A 2 -32.90 -8.71 54.37
CA ARG A 2 -33.62 -7.69 55.18
C ARG A 2 -32.94 -6.31 55.12
N THR A 3 -33.54 -5.16 54.81
CA THR A 3 -34.92 -4.73 54.48
C THR A 3 -34.83 -3.24 54.06
N TRP A 4 -35.60 -2.86 53.03
CA TRP A 4 -36.26 -1.59 52.71
C TRP A 4 -36.12 -0.35 53.63
N THR A 5 -36.02 0.85 53.03
CA THR A 5 -36.94 1.96 53.34
C THR A 5 -37.09 2.91 52.15
N ARG A 6 -38.36 3.24 51.84
CA ARG A 6 -38.80 4.19 50.82
C ARG A 6 -38.87 5.60 51.42
N ALA A 7 -38.74 6.62 50.58
CA ALA A 7 -39.44 7.89 50.75
C ALA A 7 -40.10 8.28 49.42
N ALA A 8 -41.43 8.24 49.39
CA ALA A 8 -42.28 9.05 48.52
C ALA A 8 -42.26 10.50 49.08
N ALA A 9 -42.59 11.58 48.39
CA ALA A 9 -43.64 11.90 47.43
C ALA A 9 -43.26 13.28 46.82
N PHE A 10 -43.82 13.80 45.73
CA PHE A 10 -45.21 14.20 45.52
C PHE A 10 -45.43 14.60 44.04
N LEU A 11 -46.70 14.55 43.64
CA LEU A 11 -47.27 14.74 42.31
C LEU A 11 -47.19 16.17 41.73
N SER A 12 -46.99 16.23 40.39
CA SER A 12 -47.73 16.99 39.34
C SER A 12 -47.82 18.54 39.42
N PRO A 13 -48.05 19.28 38.30
CA PRO A 13 -48.69 18.87 37.04
C PRO A 13 -48.01 19.34 35.73
N LEU A 14 -48.61 18.88 34.62
CA LEU A 14 -48.39 19.32 33.25
C LEU A 14 -48.14 20.84 33.10
N THR A 15 -47.11 21.19 32.35
CA THR A 15 -47.18 22.33 31.44
C THR A 15 -46.87 21.85 30.02
N LEU A 16 -47.95 21.72 29.26
CA LEU A 16 -47.95 21.62 27.80
C LEU A 16 -47.39 22.95 27.27
N GLY A 17 -46.11 22.98 26.90
CA GLY A 17 -45.43 24.15 26.33
C GLY A 17 -45.02 23.86 24.88
N ALA A 18 -45.57 24.63 23.95
CA ALA A 18 -45.51 24.48 22.51
C ALA A 18 -44.12 24.12 21.95
N VAL A 19 -44.06 23.03 21.17
CA VAL A 19 -42.96 22.76 20.24
C VAL A 19 -43.10 23.72 19.06
N LEU A 20 -42.35 24.82 19.09
CA LEU A 20 -42.12 25.64 17.91
C LEU A 20 -41.20 24.84 16.97
N ILE A 21 -41.81 24.14 16.01
CA ILE A 21 -41.12 23.53 14.88
C ILE A 21 -40.73 24.66 13.93
N GLY A 22 -39.65 25.37 14.26
CA GLY A 22 -38.97 26.23 13.30
C GLY A 22 -38.18 25.36 12.33
N PRO A 23 -38.14 25.68 11.01
CA PRO A 23 -37.26 24.97 10.10
C PRO A 23 -35.81 25.17 10.56
N VAL A 24 -35.18 24.08 10.99
CA VAL A 24 -33.74 24.04 11.21
C VAL A 24 -33.10 24.26 9.84
N PRO A 25 -32.16 25.20 9.66
CA PRO A 25 -31.44 25.29 8.40
C PRO A 25 -30.74 23.95 8.19
N VAL A 26 -31.20 23.20 7.19
CA VAL A 26 -30.43 22.09 6.65
C VAL A 26 -29.20 22.74 6.06
N ALA A 27 -28.07 22.62 6.75
CA ALA A 27 -26.78 22.87 6.13
C ALA A 27 -26.70 21.89 4.96
N THR A 28 -26.94 22.40 3.75
CA THR A 28 -26.52 21.73 2.53
C THR A 28 -25.02 21.57 2.70
N ALA A 29 -24.56 20.33 2.86
CA ALA A 29 -23.15 20.02 2.81
C ALA A 29 -22.61 20.67 1.54
N ASP A 30 -21.72 21.64 1.74
CA ASP A 30 -21.02 22.33 0.67
C ASP A 30 -20.46 21.29 -0.29
N GLU A 31 -20.60 21.58 -1.58
CA GLU A 31 -20.23 20.68 -2.66
C GLU A 31 -18.86 20.08 -2.40
N VAL A 32 -18.81 18.75 -2.34
CA VAL A 32 -17.55 18.01 -2.38
C VAL A 32 -16.94 18.35 -3.73
N GLY A 33 -16.01 19.32 -3.74
CA GLY A 33 -15.17 19.61 -4.91
C GLY A 33 -14.57 18.30 -5.43
N PRO A 34 -14.22 18.22 -6.72
CA PRO A 34 -13.77 16.97 -7.31
C PRO A 34 -12.66 16.36 -6.45
N LEU A 35 -12.93 15.19 -5.87
CA LEU A 35 -11.96 14.44 -5.08
C LEU A 35 -10.67 14.38 -5.89
N HIS A 36 -9.55 14.80 -5.29
CA HIS A 36 -8.24 14.69 -5.89
C HIS A 36 -7.95 13.19 -6.11
N VAL A 37 -8.12 12.71 -7.35
CA VAL A 37 -7.94 11.28 -7.67
C VAL A 37 -6.48 11.03 -8.03
N ILE A 38 -5.77 10.32 -7.16
CA ILE A 38 -4.45 9.80 -7.45
C ILE A 38 -4.58 8.44 -8.13
N THR A 39 -3.75 8.21 -9.16
CA THR A 39 -3.61 6.89 -9.79
C THR A 39 -2.15 6.49 -9.77
N CYS A 40 -1.88 5.20 -9.52
CA CYS A 40 -0.54 4.63 -9.50
C CYS A 40 -0.46 3.44 -10.48
N SER A 41 0.73 3.21 -11.04
CA SER A 41 0.98 2.09 -11.94
C SER A 41 2.43 1.62 -11.89
N TRP A 42 2.66 0.35 -12.19
CA TRP A 42 4.02 -0.16 -12.38
C TRP A 42 4.62 0.36 -13.69
N VAL A 43 5.86 0.85 -13.63
CA VAL A 43 6.69 1.00 -14.82
C VAL A 43 6.98 -0.39 -15.37
N LYS A 44 6.57 -0.65 -16.61
CA LYS A 44 6.68 -1.98 -17.23
C LYS A 44 8.05 -2.21 -17.83
N ASN A 45 8.44 -3.48 -17.95
CA ASN A 45 9.67 -3.94 -18.61
C ASN A 45 10.98 -3.50 -17.94
N VAL A 46 10.92 -3.01 -16.71
CA VAL A 46 12.09 -2.66 -15.90
C VAL A 46 12.34 -3.72 -14.82
N GLY A 47 13.52 -3.70 -14.21
CA GLY A 47 13.74 -4.35 -12.92
C GLY A 47 15.03 -5.12 -12.81
N THR A 48 15.21 -6.23 -13.54
CA THR A 48 16.49 -6.97 -13.50
C THR A 48 17.40 -6.52 -14.67
N PRO A 49 18.38 -5.61 -14.47
CA PRO A 49 19.35 -5.23 -15.49
C PRO A 49 20.25 -6.38 -15.92
N PHE A 50 20.77 -6.27 -17.15
CA PHE A 50 21.74 -7.21 -17.70
C PHE A 50 23.13 -6.93 -17.12
N ALA A 51 23.55 -7.73 -16.14
CA ALA A 51 24.88 -7.64 -15.54
C ALA A 51 25.62 -8.99 -15.66
N PRO A 52 26.02 -9.42 -16.87
CA PRO A 52 26.54 -10.77 -17.11
C PRO A 52 27.83 -11.03 -16.33
N ASN A 53 28.70 -10.02 -16.20
CA ASN A 53 30.01 -10.14 -15.57
C ASN A 53 30.03 -9.80 -14.07
N SER A 54 28.90 -9.42 -13.47
CA SER A 54 28.83 -9.12 -12.03
C SER A 54 28.76 -10.40 -11.19
N VAL A 55 29.30 -10.39 -9.96
CA VAL A 55 29.06 -11.45 -8.97
C VAL A 55 27.71 -11.32 -8.27
N THR A 56 27.08 -10.14 -8.35
CA THR A 56 25.75 -9.85 -7.82
C THR A 56 24.72 -9.73 -8.95
N VAL A 57 23.47 -10.02 -8.61
CA VAL A 57 22.30 -9.61 -9.37
C VAL A 57 21.76 -8.37 -8.70
N LYS A 58 21.53 -7.32 -9.48
CA LYS A 58 20.74 -6.16 -9.05
C LYS A 58 19.36 -6.28 -9.67
N GLY A 59 18.34 -5.96 -8.89
CA GLY A 59 16.94 -5.96 -9.27
C GLY A 59 16.31 -4.66 -8.80
N PHE A 60 15.25 -4.20 -9.45
CA PHE A 60 14.48 -3.07 -8.98
C PHE A 60 13.03 -3.15 -9.43
N VAL A 61 12.18 -2.34 -8.82
CA VAL A 61 10.84 -2.05 -9.30
C VAL A 61 10.59 -0.55 -9.21
N GLN A 62 9.65 -0.06 -10.02
CA GLN A 62 9.33 1.35 -10.05
C GLN A 62 7.82 1.54 -10.19
N VAL A 63 7.27 2.39 -9.34
CA VAL A 63 5.86 2.81 -9.36
C VAL A 63 5.82 4.27 -9.74
N ASP A 64 4.91 4.60 -10.65
CA ASP A 64 4.61 5.96 -11.08
C ASP A 64 3.17 6.31 -10.66
N CYS A 65 3.03 7.38 -9.89
CA CYS A 65 1.79 7.91 -9.35
C CYS A 65 1.61 9.35 -9.84
N THR A 66 0.35 9.74 -10.09
CA THR A 66 0.03 11.09 -10.59
C THR A 66 0.34 12.21 -9.60
N ASP A 67 0.41 11.90 -8.30
CA ASP A 67 0.84 12.82 -7.23
C ASP A 67 1.38 12.01 -6.03
N LYS A 68 1.75 12.70 -4.95
CA LYS A 68 2.24 12.14 -3.69
C LYS A 68 1.14 11.40 -2.93
N LEU A 69 1.53 10.30 -2.29
CA LEU A 69 0.70 9.52 -1.39
C LEU A 69 0.81 10.03 0.06
N ASP A 70 -0.16 9.69 0.89
CA ASP A 70 -0.07 9.89 2.35
C ASP A 70 0.77 8.77 2.97
N GLU A 71 0.53 7.54 2.52
CA GLU A 71 1.27 6.35 2.92
C GLU A 71 1.60 5.49 1.71
N ALA A 72 2.74 4.82 1.76
CA ALA A 72 3.17 3.89 0.74
C ALA A 72 4.03 2.75 1.34
N ASN A 73 3.93 1.58 0.72
CA ASN A 73 4.77 0.43 0.98
C ASN A 73 5.02 -0.28 -0.35
N THR A 74 6.20 -0.04 -0.93
CA THR A 74 6.63 -0.67 -2.18
C THR A 74 7.76 -1.62 -1.90
N GLN A 75 7.67 -2.85 -2.40
CA GLN A 75 8.67 -3.89 -2.14
C GLN A 75 9.29 -4.38 -3.44
N ALA A 76 10.60 -4.60 -3.42
CA ALA A 76 11.35 -5.30 -4.45
C ALA A 76 11.93 -6.59 -3.87
N HIS A 77 11.83 -7.69 -4.61
CA HIS A 77 12.42 -8.96 -4.20
C HIS A 77 12.95 -9.74 -5.40
N ILE A 78 14.25 -10.04 -5.41
CA ILE A 78 14.88 -10.87 -6.42
C ILE A 78 14.48 -12.32 -6.22
N GLN A 79 14.14 -12.98 -7.32
CA GLN A 79 13.85 -14.41 -7.38
C GLN A 79 14.80 -15.11 -8.33
N ILE A 80 15.16 -16.34 -8.01
CA ILE A 80 15.89 -17.28 -8.87
C ILE A 80 14.96 -18.42 -9.28
N TYR A 81 15.14 -18.96 -10.48
CA TYR A 81 14.43 -20.17 -10.89
C TYR A 81 15.27 -21.43 -10.63
N ASP A 82 14.79 -22.28 -9.71
CA ASP A 82 15.36 -23.60 -9.38
C ASP A 82 14.23 -24.63 -9.31
N GLY A 83 13.74 -25.07 -10.47
CA GLY A 83 12.50 -25.85 -10.61
C GLY A 83 11.20 -25.05 -10.36
N SER A 84 11.28 -24.03 -9.52
CA SER A 84 10.25 -23.02 -9.26
C SER A 84 10.91 -21.68 -8.94
N TRP A 85 10.13 -20.61 -8.93
CA TRP A 85 10.63 -19.30 -8.49
C TRP A 85 10.84 -19.29 -6.98
N GLN A 86 12.06 -18.99 -6.57
CA GLN A 86 12.49 -18.97 -5.19
C GLN A 86 13.04 -17.60 -4.85
N ASP A 87 12.61 -17.09 -3.70
CA ASP A 87 13.02 -15.81 -3.15
C ASP A 87 14.51 -15.84 -2.74
N ARG A 88 15.17 -14.69 -2.87
CA ARG A 88 16.61 -14.54 -2.63
C ARG A 88 16.88 -13.51 -1.53
N GLY A 89 16.73 -13.96 -0.30
CA GLY A 89 16.92 -13.12 0.87
C GLY A 89 15.57 -12.60 1.36
N ASP A 90 15.62 -11.47 2.07
CA ASP A 90 14.42 -10.75 2.50
C ASP A 90 14.10 -9.64 1.48
N PRO A 91 12.82 -9.33 1.26
CA PRO A 91 12.43 -8.25 0.36
C PRO A 91 12.89 -6.88 0.90
N ILE A 92 13.29 -6.00 -0.01
CA ILE A 92 13.57 -4.60 0.32
C ILE A 92 12.27 -3.81 0.23
N VAL A 93 11.94 -3.11 1.33
CA VAL A 93 10.72 -2.31 1.45
C VAL A 93 11.06 -0.82 1.48
N SER A 94 10.34 -0.03 0.70
CA SER A 94 10.41 1.43 0.69
C SER A 94 9.06 2.03 1.08
N HIS A 95 9.11 3.04 1.95
CA HIS A 95 7.97 3.84 2.38
C HIS A 95 7.89 5.21 1.70
N ASN A 96 8.59 5.37 0.56
CA ASN A 96 8.56 6.62 -0.19
C ASN A 96 7.16 6.89 -0.72
N THR A 97 6.64 8.09 -0.44
CA THR A 97 5.32 8.55 -0.86
C THR A 97 5.34 9.50 -2.06
N GLY A 98 6.51 9.72 -2.66
CA GLY A 98 6.65 10.55 -3.85
C GLY A 98 5.89 9.98 -5.06
N PRO A 99 5.64 10.81 -6.09
CA PRO A 99 4.98 10.36 -7.32
C PRO A 99 5.81 9.29 -8.05
N LEU A 100 7.13 9.30 -7.89
CA LEU A 100 8.00 8.26 -8.42
C LEU A 100 8.66 7.49 -7.29
N ILE A 101 8.35 6.20 -7.19
CA ILE A 101 8.89 5.31 -6.17
C ILE A 101 9.79 4.29 -6.85
N HIS A 102 11.08 4.30 -6.52
CA HIS A 102 12.07 3.35 -7.02
C HIS A 102 12.59 2.52 -5.85
N VAL A 103 12.55 1.19 -5.97
CA VAL A 103 13.04 0.27 -4.94
C VAL A 103 14.04 -0.68 -5.56
N ASN A 104 15.27 -0.69 -5.04
CA ASN A 104 16.32 -1.59 -5.47
C ASN A 104 16.45 -2.76 -4.50
N ASP A 105 16.78 -3.92 -5.04
CA ASP A 105 17.20 -5.11 -4.31
C ASP A 105 18.48 -5.66 -4.96
N ASP A 106 19.31 -6.34 -4.18
CA ASP A 106 20.48 -7.03 -4.69
C ASP A 106 20.79 -8.34 -3.94
N THR A 107 21.39 -9.27 -4.66
CA THR A 107 21.74 -10.57 -4.09
C THR A 107 22.96 -11.16 -4.80
N LEU A 108 23.67 -12.08 -4.15
CA LEU A 108 24.76 -12.81 -4.78
C LEU A 108 24.22 -13.78 -5.83
N LYS A 109 24.88 -13.81 -7.00
CA LYS A 109 24.61 -14.84 -8.01
C LYS A 109 25.01 -16.21 -7.47
N ARG A 110 24.15 -17.19 -7.72
CA ARG A 110 24.48 -18.60 -7.59
C ARG A 110 25.51 -19.00 -8.65
N PRO A 111 26.56 -19.78 -8.30
CA PRO A 111 27.50 -20.34 -9.27
C PRO A 111 26.79 -21.10 -10.39
N GLY A 112 27.25 -20.94 -11.63
CA GLY A 112 26.60 -21.50 -12.83
C GLY A 112 25.67 -20.51 -13.53
N THR A 113 24.78 -21.03 -14.39
CA THR A 113 23.87 -20.22 -15.22
C THR A 113 22.44 -20.40 -14.74
N TRP A 114 21.81 -19.30 -14.31
CA TRP A 114 20.50 -19.32 -13.67
C TRP A 114 19.60 -18.21 -14.20
N LYS A 115 18.28 -18.43 -14.13
CA LYS A 115 17.28 -17.40 -14.48
C LYS A 115 16.91 -16.61 -13.22
N TYR A 116 16.87 -15.29 -13.36
CA TYR A 116 16.50 -14.34 -12.31
C TYR A 116 15.37 -13.42 -12.79
N ARG A 117 14.58 -12.92 -11.85
CA ARG A 117 13.62 -11.83 -12.04
C ARG A 117 13.49 -11.04 -10.74
N THR A 118 12.82 -9.89 -10.79
CA THR A 118 12.43 -9.11 -9.62
C THR A 118 10.90 -9.13 -9.51
N GLN A 119 10.40 -9.49 -8.34
CA GLN A 119 9.00 -9.37 -7.95
C GLN A 119 8.77 -8.02 -7.27
N GLY A 120 7.66 -7.37 -7.60
CA GLY A 120 7.22 -6.11 -7.01
C GLY A 120 5.85 -6.23 -6.35
N THR A 121 5.71 -5.65 -5.16
CA THR A 121 4.40 -5.40 -4.54
C THR A 121 4.29 -3.93 -4.16
N HIS A 122 3.08 -3.39 -4.21
CA HIS A 122 2.84 -2.00 -3.86
C HIS A 122 1.49 -1.88 -3.15
N PHE A 123 1.53 -1.13 -2.06
CA PHE A 123 0.39 -0.58 -1.35
C PHE A 123 0.58 0.94 -1.25
N GLY A 124 -0.51 1.69 -1.42
CA GLY A 124 -0.52 3.14 -1.28
C GLY A 124 -1.85 3.64 -0.73
N GLN A 125 -1.85 4.83 -0.15
CA GLN A 125 -3.05 5.48 0.38
C GLN A 125 -2.99 7.00 0.21
N HIS A 126 -4.10 7.61 -0.24
CA HIS A 126 -4.36 9.04 -0.22
C HIS A 126 -5.85 9.30 -0.48
N GLY A 127 -6.63 9.47 0.58
CA GLY A 127 -8.11 9.53 0.51
C GLY A 127 -8.79 8.19 0.14
N ASN A 128 -8.15 7.39 -0.72
CA ASN A 128 -8.49 6.01 -1.05
C ASN A 128 -7.24 5.12 -0.98
N VAL A 129 -7.46 3.80 -0.93
CA VAL A 129 -6.41 2.79 -0.77
C VAL A 129 -6.19 2.03 -2.07
N TRP A 130 -4.93 1.81 -2.45
CA TRP A 130 -4.55 1.04 -3.63
C TRP A 130 -3.64 -0.13 -3.25
N SER A 131 -3.89 -1.27 -3.90
CA SER A 131 -2.91 -2.33 -4.04
C SER A 131 -2.76 -2.63 -5.51
N LEU A 132 -1.54 -2.50 -6.04
CA LEU A 132 -1.27 -2.88 -7.42
C LEU A 132 -1.11 -4.40 -7.50
N PRO A 133 -1.53 -5.02 -8.61
CA PRO A 133 -1.23 -6.43 -8.84
C PRO A 133 0.27 -6.67 -8.77
N THR A 134 0.68 -7.85 -8.31
CA THR A 134 2.09 -8.21 -8.23
C THR A 134 2.76 -8.05 -9.58
N TYR A 135 3.87 -7.31 -9.59
CA TYR A 135 4.70 -7.12 -10.76
C TYR A 135 5.79 -8.18 -10.84
N TYR A 136 6.12 -8.62 -12.05
CA TYR A 136 7.29 -9.42 -12.33
C TYR A 136 8.08 -8.77 -13.45
N SER A 137 9.35 -8.49 -13.20
CA SER A 137 10.25 -8.00 -14.24
C SER A 137 10.47 -9.04 -15.34
N PRO A 138 10.98 -8.63 -16.52
CA PRO A 138 11.50 -9.56 -17.51
C PRO A 138 12.53 -10.52 -16.89
N VAL A 139 12.48 -11.77 -17.31
CA VAL A 139 13.40 -12.82 -16.87
C VAL A 139 14.77 -12.63 -17.53
N ARG A 140 15.84 -12.76 -16.74
CA ARG A 140 17.23 -12.70 -17.22
C ARG A 140 17.99 -13.97 -16.86
N THR A 141 18.66 -14.54 -17.85
CA THR A 141 19.61 -15.64 -17.63
C THR A 141 20.99 -15.03 -17.37
N LEU A 142 21.54 -15.27 -16.18
CA LEU A 142 22.82 -14.72 -15.74
C LEU A 142 23.74 -15.85 -15.33
N THR A 143 25.02 -15.70 -15.67
CA THR A 143 26.08 -16.66 -15.31
C THR A 143 26.99 -16.05 -14.26
N ARG A 144 27.45 -16.88 -13.32
CA ARG A 144 28.61 -16.60 -12.47
C ARG A 144 29.66 -17.67 -12.72
N VAL A 145 30.79 -17.26 -13.30
CA VAL A 145 31.99 -18.08 -13.41
C VAL A 145 32.68 -18.07 -12.04
N HIS A 146 33.18 -19.24 -11.62
CA HIS A 146 33.70 -19.50 -10.28
C HIS A 146 34.68 -18.45 -9.76
#